data_AF-A0A949Z9W3-F1
#
_entry.id   AF-A0A949Z9W3-F1
#
_cell.length_a   1.000
_cell.length_b   1.000
_cell.length_c   1.000
_cell.angle_alpha   90.00
_cell.angle_beta   90.00
_cell.angle_gamma   90.00
#
_symmetry.space_group_name_H-M   'P 1'
#
loop_
_entity.id
_entity.type
_entity.pdbx_description
1 polymer ?
#
loop_
_entity_poly.entity_id
_entity_poly.type
_entity_poly.pdbx_seq_one_letter_code
_entity_poly.pdbx_strand_id
1 'polypeptide(L)'
;MEDSVGDSGRGHVAHRICARRGCGIAVKKPTAKYCSVRCCAIDPERQERLRAQARRASARPLTMAHQLSLSVTFDAEAQLAQLCQGREDAPAGMSRLAAS
;
A
#
# COMPACT_ATOMS: atom_id res chain seq x y z
N MET A 1 42.12 -16.74 -41.12
CA MET A 1 42.81 -16.15 -39.96
C MET A 1 41.70 -15.62 -39.08
N GLU A 2 41.38 -16.38 -38.04
CA GLU A 2 40.21 -16.22 -37.18
C GLU A 2 40.59 -15.35 -35.98
N ASP A 3 40.09 -14.11 -35.94
CA ASP A 3 40.29 -13.24 -34.79
C ASP A 3 39.31 -13.63 -33.67
N SER A 4 39.89 -14.26 -32.66
CA SER A 4 39.22 -14.84 -31.50
C SER A 4 38.65 -13.75 -30.59
N VAL A 5 37.32 -13.77 -30.43
CA VAL A 5 36.58 -12.98 -29.44
C VAL A 5 36.89 -13.52 -28.04
N GLY A 6 37.64 -12.75 -27.24
CA GLY A 6 37.82 -13.01 -25.82
C GLY A 6 36.65 -12.49 -24.99
N ASP A 7 35.68 -13.35 -24.64
CA ASP A 7 34.73 -13.09 -23.55
C ASP A 7 35.23 -13.79 -22.28
N SER A 8 36.18 -13.13 -21.61
CA SER A 8 36.72 -13.57 -20.33
C SER A 8 35.69 -13.36 -19.22
N GLY A 9 35.02 -14.45 -18.84
CA GLY A 9 34.69 -14.74 -17.44
C GLY A 9 33.81 -13.73 -16.70
N ARG A 10 32.58 -13.47 -17.19
CA ARG A 10 31.51 -12.97 -16.32
C ARG A 10 30.82 -14.16 -15.67
N GLY A 11 31.05 -14.36 -14.37
CA GLY A 11 30.31 -15.34 -13.58
C GLY A 11 28.81 -15.19 -13.87
N HIS A 12 28.18 -16.29 -14.31
CA HIS A 12 26.75 -16.32 -14.63
C HIS A 12 25.95 -16.03 -13.37
N VAL A 13 25.68 -14.75 -13.09
CA VAL A 13 24.69 -14.37 -12.10
C VAL A 13 23.35 -14.75 -12.72
N ALA A 14 22.77 -15.86 -12.25
CA ALA A 14 21.45 -16.31 -12.69
C ALA A 14 20.48 -15.12 -12.64
N HIS A 15 20.03 -14.67 -13.81
CA HIS A 15 19.12 -13.55 -13.92
C HIS A 15 17.80 -13.95 -13.24
N ARG A 16 17.57 -13.41 -12.04
CA ARG A 16 16.34 -13.68 -11.29
C ARG A 16 15.14 -13.16 -12.07
N ILE A 17 14.03 -13.89 -12.00
CA ILE A 17 12.78 -13.48 -12.64
C ILE A 17 12.00 -12.57 -11.69
N CYS A 18 11.23 -11.63 -12.27
CA CYS A 18 10.36 -10.75 -11.51
C CYS A 18 9.42 -11.55 -10.60
N ALA A 19 9.33 -11.17 -9.33
CA ALA A 19 8.49 -11.88 -8.36
C ALA A 19 6.98 -11.66 -8.52
N ARG A 20 6.53 -10.81 -9.45
CA ARG A 20 5.10 -10.54 -9.65
C ARG A 20 4.50 -11.70 -10.43
N ARG A 21 3.45 -12.32 -9.90
CA ARG A 21 2.73 -13.41 -10.60
C ARG A 21 2.30 -12.95 -12.00
N GLY A 22 2.53 -13.79 -13.00
CA GLY A 22 2.27 -13.46 -14.41
C GLY A 22 3.32 -12.56 -15.09
N CYS A 23 4.44 -12.24 -14.43
CA CYS A 23 5.53 -11.47 -15.03
C CYS A 23 6.79 -12.33 -15.18
N GLY A 24 7.12 -12.75 -16.40
CA GLY A 24 8.31 -13.57 -16.71
C GLY A 24 9.60 -12.78 -17.00
N ILE A 25 9.59 -11.46 -16.84
CA ILE A 25 10.73 -10.60 -17.20
C ILE A 25 11.86 -10.72 -16.17
N ALA A 26 13.11 -10.80 -16.63
CA ALA A 26 14.30 -10.77 -15.78
C ALA A 26 14.45 -9.45 -15.01
N VAL A 27 14.94 -9.51 -13.78
CA VAL A 27 15.23 -8.31 -12.99
C VAL A 27 16.54 -7.66 -13.46
N LYS A 28 16.55 -6.33 -13.50
CA LYS A 28 17.70 -5.56 -13.99
C LYS A 28 18.91 -5.61 -13.05
N LYS A 29 18.68 -5.73 -11.74
CA LYS A 29 19.73 -5.74 -10.70
C LYS A 29 19.69 -7.06 -9.95
N PRO A 30 20.85 -7.64 -9.58
CA PRO A 30 20.89 -8.91 -8.84
C PRO A 30 20.09 -8.92 -7.53
N THR A 31 20.03 -7.76 -6.86
CA THR A 31 19.30 -7.58 -5.60
C THR A 31 17.84 -7.15 -5.78
N ALA A 32 17.43 -6.82 -7.01
CA ALA A 32 16.07 -6.39 -7.26
C ALA A 32 15.09 -7.57 -7.25
N LYS A 33 13.93 -7.36 -6.63
CA LYS A 33 12.83 -8.33 -6.61
C LYS A 33 11.89 -8.19 -7.82
N TYR A 34 11.77 -6.98 -8.36
CA TYR A 34 10.86 -6.65 -9.46
C TYR A 34 11.64 -6.10 -10.66
N CYS A 35 11.14 -6.36 -11.87
CA CYS A 35 11.74 -5.81 -13.09
C CYS A 35 11.48 -4.30 -13.26
N SER A 36 10.46 -3.75 -12.61
CA SER A 36 10.08 -2.34 -12.66
C SER A 36 9.32 -1.88 -11.41
N VAL A 37 9.25 -0.55 -11.22
CA VAL A 37 8.42 0.08 -10.18
C VAL A 37 6.93 -0.26 -10.38
N ARG A 38 6.47 -0.32 -11.64
CA ARG A 38 5.08 -0.70 -11.97
C ARG A 38 4.74 -2.10 -11.45
N CYS A 39 5.60 -3.09 -11.68
CA CYS A 39 5.40 -4.44 -11.17
C CYS A 39 5.37 -4.48 -9.62
N CYS A 40 6.17 -3.64 -8.96
CA CYS A 40 6.17 -3.51 -7.50
C CYS A 40 4.87 -2.87 -6.96
N ALA A 41 4.31 -1.90 -7.69
CA ALA A 41 3.10 -1.19 -7.29
C ALA A 41 1.82 -2.04 -7.41
N ILE A 42 1.74 -2.87 -8.45
CA ILE A 42 0.54 -3.69 -8.75
C ILE A 42 0.62 -5.13 -8.24
N ASP A 43 1.69 -5.51 -7.56
CA ASP A 43 1.83 -6.85 -6.99
C ASP A 43 0.83 -7.05 -5.83
N PRO A 44 -0.17 -7.95 -5.98
CA PRO A 44 -1.22 -8.12 -4.98
C PRO A 44 -0.67 -8.61 -3.63
N GLU A 45 0.32 -9.49 -3.62
CA GLU A 45 0.91 -10.03 -2.38
C GLU A 45 1.67 -8.94 -1.61
N ARG A 46 2.30 -8.00 -2.31
CA ARG A 46 2.93 -6.84 -1.68
C ARG A 46 1.88 -5.88 -1.13
N GLN A 47 0.83 -5.58 -1.88
CA GLN A 47 -0.23 -4.69 -1.43
C GLN A 47 -0.91 -5.23 -0.15
N GLU A 48 -1.19 -6.53 -0.10
CA GLU A 48 -1.84 -7.12 1.07
C GLU A 48 -0.98 -7.03 2.33
N ARG A 49 0.33 -7.30 2.22
CA ARG A 49 1.27 -7.10 3.32
C ARG A 49 1.32 -5.65 3.79
N LEU A 50 1.33 -4.70 2.86
CA LEU A 50 1.31 -3.27 3.20
C LEU A 50 0.00 -2.88 3.89
N ARG A 51 -1.15 -3.38 3.45
CA ARG A 51 -2.45 -3.18 4.13
C ARG A 51 -2.42 -3.75 5.55
N ALA A 52 -1.93 -4.98 5.72
CA ALA A 52 -1.81 -5.60 7.04
C ALA A 52 -0.87 -4.81 7.97
N GLN A 53 0.24 -4.30 7.43
CA GLN A 53 1.15 -3.43 8.19
C GLN A 53 0.50 -2.10 8.57
N ALA A 54 -0.23 -1.47 7.64
CA ALA A 54 -0.96 -0.23 7.90
C ALA A 54 -2.01 -0.41 9.00
N ARG A 55 -2.78 -1.51 8.98
CA ARG A 55 -3.76 -1.85 10.03
C ARG A 55 -3.11 -2.01 11.40
N ARG A 56 -1.93 -2.64 11.46
CA ARG A 56 -1.17 -2.77 12.72
C ARG A 56 -0.62 -1.42 13.19
N ALA A 57 -0.15 -0.60 12.26
CA ALA A 57 0.36 0.73 12.57
C ALA A 57 -0.74 1.66 13.07
N SER A 58 -1.94 1.62 12.48
CA SER A 58 -3.09 2.42 12.92
C SER A 58 -3.66 1.98 14.27
N ALA A 59 -3.49 0.72 14.65
CA ALA A 59 -3.87 0.22 15.96
C ALA A 59 -2.93 0.70 17.08
N ARG A 60 -1.72 1.17 16.73
CA ARG A 60 -0.78 1.72 17.70
C ARG A 60 -1.07 3.21 17.90
N PRO A 61 -1.32 3.68 19.14
CA PRO A 61 -1.50 5.10 19.38
C PRO A 61 -0.26 5.86 18.90
N LEU A 62 -0.48 6.88 18.06
CA LEU A 62 0.57 7.78 17.61
C LEU A 62 1.13 8.51 18.84
N THR A 63 2.46 8.54 18.96
CA THR A 63 3.11 9.35 19.99
C THR A 63 2.74 10.81 19.79
N MET A 64 2.73 11.61 20.86
CA MET A 64 2.33 13.03 20.81
C MET A 64 3.11 13.83 19.74
N ALA A 65 4.34 13.44 19.40
CA ALA A 65 5.16 14.05 18.36
C ALA A 65 4.68 13.77 16.92
N HIS A 66 3.83 12.76 16.72
CA HIS A 66 3.28 12.35 15.42
C HIS A 66 1.79 12.63 15.30
N GLN A 67 1.19 13.23 16.32
CA GLN A 67 -0.19 13.69 16.24
C GLN A 67 -0.22 14.97 15.43
N LEU A 68 -0.98 14.96 14.34
CA LEU A 68 -1.27 16.18 13.60
C LEU A 68 -2.12 17.09 14.51
N SER A 69 -1.73 18.37 14.63
CA SER A 69 -2.59 19.37 15.25
C SER A 69 -3.77 19.61 14.30
N LEU A 70 -4.85 18.86 14.51
CA LEU A 70 -6.10 19.07 13.82
C LEU A 70 -6.84 20.20 14.54
N SER A 71 -6.49 21.46 14.26
CA SER A 71 -7.35 22.59 14.59
C SER A 71 -8.52 22.58 13.62
N VAL A 72 -9.48 21.68 13.85
CA VAL A 72 -10.71 21.61 13.06
C VAL A 72 -11.58 22.80 13.47
N THR A 73 -11.49 23.91 12.74
CA THR A 73 -12.38 25.07 12.89
C THR A 73 -13.71 24.83 12.18
N PHE A 74 -14.22 23.60 12.24
CA PHE A 74 -15.58 23.28 11.82
C PHE A 74 -16.31 22.90 13.10
N ASP A 75 -17.39 23.63 13.37
CA ASP A 75 -18.32 23.31 14.44
C ASP A 75 -18.91 21.92 14.16
N ALA A 76 -18.22 20.91 14.67
CA ALA A 76 -18.53 19.51 14.47
C ALA A 76 -19.92 19.20 15.05
N GLU A 77 -20.33 19.92 16.09
CA GLU A 77 -21.66 19.81 16.68
C GLU A 77 -22.73 20.35 15.73
N ALA A 78 -22.49 21.48 15.06
CA ALA A 78 -23.41 22.01 14.05
C ALA A 78 -23.58 21.09 12.82
N GLN A 79 -22.50 20.48 12.32
CA GLN A 79 -22.61 19.50 11.24
C GLN A 79 -23.29 18.19 11.68
N LEU A 80 -23.01 17.72 12.91
CA LEU A 80 -23.71 16.56 13.46
C LEU A 80 -25.20 16.84 13.64
N ALA A 81 -25.56 18.04 14.12
CA ALA A 81 -26.96 18.46 14.23
C ALA A 81 -27.67 18.48 12.86
N GLN A 82 -26.99 18.96 11.81
CA GLN A 82 -27.52 18.97 10.45
C GLN A 82 -27.69 17.55 9.87
N LEU A 83 -26.79 16.62 10.18
CA LEU A 83 -26.91 15.21 9.78
C LEU A 83 -27.96 14.44 10.59
N CYS A 84 -28.27 14.90 11.79
CA CYS A 84 -29.28 14.33 12.68
C CYS A 84 -30.69 14.91 12.45
N GLN A 85 -30.83 16.05 11.76
CA GLN A 85 -32.12 16.59 11.36
C GLN A 85 -32.83 15.63 10.40
N GLY A 86 -33.93 15.04 10.89
CA GLY A 86 -34.78 14.10 10.12
C GLY A 86 -34.59 12.62 10.43
N ARG A 87 -33.73 12.25 11.41
CA ARG A 87 -33.52 10.85 11.83
C ARG A 87 -34.20 10.51 13.16
N GLU A 88 -35.38 11.07 13.42
CA GLU A 88 -36.10 10.88 14.69
C GLU A 88 -36.61 9.45 14.92
N ASP A 89 -36.60 8.58 13.90
CA ASP A 89 -37.11 7.20 14.00
C ASP A 89 -36.02 6.11 14.20
N ALA A 90 -34.74 6.47 14.33
CA ALA A 90 -33.67 5.48 14.48
C ALA A 90 -33.05 5.50 15.89
N PRO A 91 -33.19 4.41 16.70
CA PRO A 91 -32.59 4.37 18.03
C PRO A 91 -31.07 4.54 17.96
N ALA A 92 -30.54 5.31 18.91
CA ALA A 92 -29.13 5.65 19.03
C ALA A 92 -28.29 4.36 19.18
N GLY A 93 -27.76 3.87 18.07
CA GLY A 93 -26.94 2.64 18.03
C GLY A 93 -26.92 1.90 16.70
N MET A 94 -27.90 2.13 15.81
CA MET A 94 -28.07 1.32 14.59
C MET A 94 -27.62 1.99 13.28
N SER A 95 -26.97 3.16 13.34
CA SER A 95 -26.56 3.96 12.16
C SER A 95 -25.59 3.28 11.18
N ARG A 96 -25.00 2.12 11.53
CA ARG A 96 -23.96 1.45 10.72
C ARG A 96 -24.49 0.34 9.82
N LEU A 97 -25.77 -0.03 9.94
CA LEU A 97 -26.38 -1.16 9.23
C LEU A 97 -27.37 -0.74 8.14
N ALA A 98 -27.68 0.55 8.01
CA ALA A 98 -28.69 1.07 7.08
C ALA A 98 -28.10 1.70 5.80
N ALA A 99 -26.91 1.28 5.39
CA ALA A 99 -26.35 1.63 4.09
C ALA A 99 -26.24 0.37 3.23
N SER A 100 -27.36 0.02 2.60
CA SER A 100 -27.44 -0.88 1.44
C SER A 100 -28.51 -0.37 0.50
#